data_AF-A0A962DBW4-F1
#
_entry.id   AF-A0A962DBW4-F1
#
_cell.length_a   1.000
_cell.length_b   1.000
_cell.length_c   1.000
_cell.angle_alpha   90.00
_cell.angle_beta   90.00
_cell.angle_gamma   90.00
#
_symmetry.space_group_name_H-M   'P 1'
#
loop_
_entity.id
_entity.type
_entity.pdbx_description
1 polymer ?
#
loop_
_entity_poly.entity_id
_entity_poly.type
_entity_poly.pdbx_seq_one_letter_code
_entity_poly.pdbx_strand_id
1 'polypeptide(L)'
;MIKFLLVFILIIISNEAGSVKIIGLEDDGKTPLQKFLDNQLISGVYDVHNPIYCSQKAKKQYLPEILPLDTVLKVMKNGNQVTVKGNMDILVSIIKNALDMLNKNSDLMTYKKHVCVGFFNDEKAINGNAYSHGHGYMIFDFKLIQYLYNLPDEMRSSWVFDYLALHEFAHQLQYWNADEEILNVVKNKQSSKNSELAADCVSAALLTNMNINLPPDLFDVSAVGITGGAYALGDFLYESPDHHGTPEERKKAAQFGINMIIDNMDSIKSGILKHTSGSILKSCNTFVKLTLN
;
A
#
# COMPACT_ATOMS: atom_id res chain seq x y z
N MET A 1 41.89 19.53 -1.27
CA MET A 1 40.80 18.68 -1.81
C MET A 1 39.47 19.30 -1.40
N ILE A 2 38.82 20.02 -2.32
CA ILE A 2 37.53 20.68 -2.09
C ILE A 2 36.45 19.70 -2.57
N LYS A 3 35.57 19.26 -1.67
CA LYS A 3 34.39 18.46 -2.00
C LYS A 3 33.38 19.36 -2.71
N PHE A 4 33.04 19.04 -3.96
CA PHE A 4 31.95 19.68 -4.69
C PHE A 4 30.62 19.31 -4.01
N LEU A 5 29.97 20.32 -3.43
CA LEU A 5 28.56 20.27 -3.06
C LEU A 5 27.77 20.58 -4.34
N LEU A 6 27.17 19.58 -4.97
CA LEU A 6 26.20 19.81 -6.05
C LEU A 6 24.93 20.40 -5.41
N VAL A 7 24.83 21.72 -5.42
CA VAL A 7 23.59 22.43 -5.12
C VAL A 7 22.73 22.35 -6.38
N PHE A 8 21.64 21.58 -6.35
CA PHE A 8 20.61 21.66 -7.36
C PHE A 8 19.94 23.04 -7.23
N ILE A 9 20.29 23.95 -8.14
CA ILE A 9 19.61 25.24 -8.27
C ILE A 9 18.23 24.95 -8.88
N LEU A 10 17.21 24.95 -8.03
CA LEU A 10 15.82 24.99 -8.47
C LEU A 10 15.55 26.39 -9.01
N ILE A 11 15.59 26.55 -10.35
CA ILE A 11 15.21 27.82 -10.97
C ILE A 11 13.68 27.93 -10.92
N ILE A 12 13.17 28.65 -9.93
CA ILE A 12 11.77 29.07 -9.87
C ILE A 12 11.64 30.31 -10.74
N ILE A 13 11.12 30.16 -11.96
CA ILE A 13 10.70 31.32 -12.76
C ILE A 13 9.24 31.59 -12.41
N SER A 14 8.99 32.63 -11.60
CA SER A 14 7.64 33.13 -11.40
C SER A 14 7.26 34.03 -12.57
N ASN A 15 6.29 33.61 -13.39
CA ASN A 15 5.61 34.54 -14.28
C ASN A 15 4.51 35.27 -13.50
N GLU A 16 4.16 36.49 -13.93
CA GLU A 16 3.19 37.41 -13.31
C GLU A 16 1.76 36.83 -13.11
N ALA A 17 1.50 35.59 -13.54
CA ALA A 17 0.26 34.86 -13.35
C ALA A 17 0.26 33.86 -12.16
N GLY A 18 1.30 33.84 -11.32
CA GLY A 18 1.33 32.98 -10.12
C GLY A 18 1.48 31.47 -10.40
N SER A 19 1.74 31.05 -11.64
CA SER A 19 2.06 29.67 -11.97
C SER A 19 3.57 29.45 -11.90
N VAL A 20 4.00 28.64 -10.93
CA VAL A 20 5.38 28.13 -10.86
C VAL A 20 5.56 27.12 -11.98
N LYS A 21 6.26 27.51 -13.04
CA LYS A 21 6.65 26.59 -14.11
C LYS A 21 7.95 25.91 -13.68
N ILE A 22 7.88 24.66 -13.22
CA ILE A 22 9.06 23.83 -12.95
C ILE A 22 9.62 23.42 -14.32
N ILE A 23 10.61 24.15 -14.81
CA ILE A 23 11.25 23.87 -16.11
C ILE A 23 12.29 22.76 -15.89
N GLY A 24 12.10 21.61 -16.54
CA GLY A 24 13.18 20.66 -16.79
C GLY A 24 13.36 19.51 -15.80
N LEU A 25 12.29 18.80 -15.42
CA LEU A 25 12.43 17.44 -14.90
C LEU A 25 12.00 16.47 -16.00
N GLU A 26 12.92 16.24 -16.93
CA GLU A 26 12.75 15.17 -17.92
C GLU A 26 12.72 13.81 -17.19
N ASP A 27 11.90 12.90 -17.71
CA ASP A 27 11.83 11.53 -17.21
C ASP A 27 13.17 10.82 -17.47
N ASP A 28 13.96 10.65 -16.42
CA ASP A 28 15.29 10.01 -16.46
C ASP A 28 15.25 8.49 -16.68
N GLY A 29 14.05 7.89 -16.71
CA GLY A 29 13.86 6.46 -16.90
C GLY A 29 14.19 5.59 -15.68
N LYS A 30 14.46 6.19 -14.53
CA LYS A 30 14.77 5.45 -13.30
C LYS A 30 13.50 5.14 -12.52
N THR A 31 13.40 3.92 -11.99
CA THR A 31 12.33 3.52 -11.08
C THR A 31 12.34 4.39 -9.80
N PRO A 32 11.22 4.47 -9.06
CA PRO A 32 11.16 5.14 -7.77
C PRO A 32 12.24 4.64 -6.81
N LEU A 33 12.46 3.33 -6.76
CA LEU A 33 13.53 2.73 -5.99
C LEU A 33 14.93 3.20 -6.45
N GLN A 34 15.21 3.22 -7.75
CA GLN A 34 16.50 3.69 -8.29
C GLN A 34 16.74 5.17 -7.99
N LYS A 35 15.75 6.03 -8.24
CA LYS A 35 15.83 7.46 -7.91
C LYS A 35 16.10 7.68 -6.42
N PHE A 36 15.48 6.86 -5.57
CA PHE A 36 15.79 6.87 -4.15
C PHE A 36 17.24 6.45 -3.85
N LEU A 37 17.70 5.30 -4.37
CA LEU A 37 19.06 4.80 -4.15
C LEU A 37 20.13 5.79 -4.63
N ASP A 38 19.81 6.58 -5.65
CA ASP A 38 20.68 7.64 -6.19
C ASP A 38 20.59 8.97 -5.40
N ASN A 39 19.88 9.01 -4.26
CA ASN A 39 19.57 10.19 -3.45
C ASN A 39 18.90 11.35 -4.24
N GLN A 40 18.15 11.03 -5.29
CA GLN A 40 17.46 12.02 -6.11
C GLN A 40 16.08 12.41 -5.53
N LEU A 41 15.57 11.65 -4.57
CA LEU A 41 14.22 11.83 -4.00
C LEU A 41 14.20 11.76 -2.46
N ILE A 42 13.14 12.35 -1.89
CA ILE A 42 12.78 12.22 -0.49
C ILE A 42 11.84 10.99 -0.33
N SER A 43 11.87 10.36 0.84
CA SER A 43 10.89 9.34 1.23
C SER A 43 9.47 9.84 1.02
N GLY A 44 8.56 8.99 0.54
CA GLY A 44 7.15 9.36 0.46
C GLY A 44 6.29 8.43 -0.36
N VAL A 45 5.03 8.84 -0.50
CA VAL A 45 4.01 8.18 -1.30
C VAL A 45 3.46 9.19 -2.29
N TYR A 46 3.40 8.80 -3.57
CA TYR A 46 3.09 9.70 -4.66
C TYR A 46 2.13 9.09 -5.66
N ASP A 47 1.41 9.97 -6.35
CA ASP A 47 0.67 9.66 -7.57
C ASP A 47 1.61 9.17 -8.67
N VAL A 48 1.31 8.01 -9.27
CA VAL A 48 2.05 7.45 -10.41
C VAL A 48 2.15 8.40 -11.62
N HIS A 49 1.25 9.37 -11.75
CA HIS A 49 1.25 10.40 -12.79
C HIS A 49 2.26 11.51 -12.53
N ASN A 50 2.84 11.60 -11.34
CA ASN A 50 3.82 12.62 -11.02
C ASN A 50 5.20 12.24 -11.62
N PRO A 51 5.65 12.86 -12.73
CA PRO A 51 6.86 12.42 -13.43
C PRO A 51 8.15 12.68 -12.63
N ILE A 52 8.09 13.60 -11.66
CA ILE A 52 9.21 13.92 -10.77
C ILE A 52 9.54 12.69 -9.92
N TYR A 53 8.50 12.11 -9.33
CA TYR A 53 8.59 11.03 -8.36
C TYR A 53 8.47 9.64 -9.00
N CYS A 54 7.63 9.52 -10.03
CA CYS A 54 7.25 8.27 -10.69
C CYS A 54 7.61 8.31 -12.18
N SER A 55 8.66 7.58 -12.59
CA SER A 55 9.12 7.58 -13.99
C SER A 55 8.11 6.91 -14.92
N GLN A 56 7.71 7.62 -15.98
CA GLN A 56 6.76 7.12 -16.98
C GLN A 56 7.40 6.06 -17.89
N LYS A 57 8.69 6.18 -18.17
CA LYS A 57 9.48 5.21 -18.94
C LYS A 57 9.70 3.93 -18.13
N ALA A 58 10.08 4.03 -16.85
CA ALA A 58 10.19 2.86 -15.99
C ALA A 58 8.80 2.20 -15.81
N LYS A 59 7.75 3.00 -15.62
CA LYS A 59 6.36 2.51 -15.53
C LYS A 59 6.00 1.58 -16.68
N LYS A 60 6.29 1.94 -17.94
CA LYS A 60 6.00 1.09 -19.11
C LYS A 60 6.69 -0.28 -19.10
N GLN A 61 7.80 -0.42 -18.37
CA GLN A 61 8.51 -1.69 -18.25
C GLN A 61 7.86 -2.61 -17.20
N TYR A 62 7.31 -2.03 -16.14
CA TYR A 62 6.86 -2.78 -14.96
C TYR A 62 5.36 -2.87 -14.80
N LEU A 63 4.61 -1.97 -15.44
CA LEU A 63 3.18 -1.77 -15.20
C LEU A 63 2.38 -1.76 -16.51
N PRO A 64 1.13 -2.25 -16.47
CA PRO A 64 0.13 -2.03 -17.51
C PRO A 64 -0.17 -0.54 -17.72
N GLU A 65 -1.01 -0.26 -18.72
CA GLU A 65 -1.45 1.11 -19.01
C GLU A 65 -2.23 1.70 -17.82
N ILE A 66 -1.72 2.83 -17.32
CA ILE A 66 -2.33 3.54 -16.19
C ILE A 66 -3.46 4.44 -16.69
N LEU A 67 -4.58 4.42 -15.97
CA LEU A 67 -5.76 5.22 -16.28
C LEU A 67 -5.52 6.72 -16.00
N PRO A 68 -5.99 7.62 -16.89
CA PRO A 68 -5.99 9.06 -16.64
C PRO A 68 -6.71 9.46 -15.34
N LEU A 69 -6.23 10.53 -14.69
CA LEU A 69 -6.76 11.02 -13.41
C LEU A 69 -8.25 11.39 -13.42
N ASP A 70 -8.75 11.87 -14.56
CA ASP A 70 -10.14 12.27 -14.78
C ASP A 70 -11.06 11.10 -15.14
N THR A 71 -10.53 9.88 -15.26
CA THR A 71 -11.34 8.68 -15.53
C THR A 71 -12.34 8.46 -14.39
N VAL A 72 -13.62 8.35 -14.76
CA VAL A 72 -14.71 8.04 -13.82
C VAL A 72 -14.76 6.52 -13.62
N LEU A 73 -14.52 6.09 -12.39
CA LEU A 73 -14.59 4.69 -11.98
C LEU A 73 -16.02 4.26 -11.66
N LYS A 74 -16.82 5.13 -11.04
CA LYS A 74 -18.21 4.82 -10.70
C LYS A 74 -19.03 6.10 -10.59
N VAL A 75 -20.30 6.03 -10.99
CA VAL A 75 -21.30 7.07 -10.68
C VAL A 75 -22.19 6.54 -9.57
N MET A 76 -22.24 7.26 -8.46
CA MET A 76 -23.05 6.92 -7.29
C MET A 76 -24.53 7.25 -7.54
N LYS A 77 -25.45 6.64 -6.76
CA LYS A 77 -26.90 6.85 -6.91
C LYS A 77 -27.32 8.33 -6.78
N ASN A 78 -26.56 9.12 -6.03
CA ASN A 78 -26.80 10.56 -5.85
C ASN A 78 -26.18 11.43 -6.96
N GLY A 79 -25.62 10.83 -8.01
CA GLY A 79 -24.96 11.52 -9.12
C GLY A 79 -23.49 11.85 -8.89
N ASN A 80 -22.96 11.64 -7.68
CA ASN A 80 -21.54 11.90 -7.41
C ASN A 80 -20.66 10.94 -8.21
N GLN A 81 -19.60 11.48 -8.82
CA GLN A 81 -18.62 10.68 -9.55
C GLN A 81 -17.45 10.30 -8.64
N VAL A 82 -17.09 9.03 -8.70
CA VAL A 82 -15.89 8.46 -8.11
C VAL A 82 -14.85 8.38 -9.21
N THR A 83 -13.77 9.15 -9.10
CA THR A 83 -12.72 9.26 -10.14
C THR A 83 -11.44 8.56 -9.72
N VAL A 84 -10.54 8.31 -10.68
CA VAL A 84 -9.17 7.85 -10.42
C VAL A 84 -8.48 8.80 -9.45
N LYS A 85 -8.50 10.11 -9.72
CA LYS A 85 -7.86 11.10 -8.83
C LYS A 85 -8.36 10.99 -7.39
N GLY A 86 -9.68 10.96 -7.18
CA GLY A 86 -10.27 10.91 -5.84
C GLY A 86 -9.85 9.66 -5.06
N ASN A 87 -9.87 8.48 -5.69
CA ASN A 87 -9.43 7.24 -5.03
C ASN A 87 -7.93 7.22 -4.77
N MET A 88 -7.16 7.76 -5.71
CA MET A 88 -5.72 7.75 -5.62
C MET A 88 -5.23 8.75 -4.54
N ASP A 89 -5.92 9.89 -4.35
CA ASP A 89 -5.71 10.77 -3.19
C ASP A 89 -5.95 10.03 -1.86
N ILE A 90 -6.99 9.18 -1.80
CA ILE A 90 -7.29 8.34 -0.63
C ILE A 90 -6.18 7.30 -0.40
N LEU A 91 -5.76 6.56 -1.44
CA LEU A 91 -4.69 5.55 -1.33
C LEU A 91 -3.37 6.18 -0.88
N VAL A 92 -2.98 7.31 -1.47
CA VAL A 92 -1.79 8.06 -1.08
C VAL A 92 -1.87 8.45 0.40
N SER A 93 -3.02 8.92 0.87
CA SER A 93 -3.24 9.28 2.28
C SER A 93 -3.09 8.08 3.22
N ILE A 94 -3.73 6.95 2.91
CA ILE A 94 -3.67 5.72 3.73
C ILE A 94 -2.22 5.24 3.88
N ILE A 95 -1.52 5.07 2.75
CA ILE A 95 -0.16 4.53 2.74
C ILE A 95 0.80 5.52 3.39
N LYS A 96 0.60 6.83 3.19
CA LYS A 96 1.39 7.85 3.86
C LYS A 96 1.22 7.80 5.37
N ASN A 97 -0.01 7.62 5.87
CA ASN A 97 -0.27 7.51 7.31
C ASN A 97 0.43 6.28 7.91
N ALA A 98 0.39 5.14 7.21
CA ALA A 98 1.12 3.93 7.64
C ALA A 98 2.64 4.17 7.64
N LEU A 99 3.16 4.79 6.58
CA LEU A 99 4.59 5.14 6.47
C LEU A 99 5.04 6.08 7.58
N ASP A 100 4.26 7.13 7.85
CA ASP A 100 4.54 8.11 8.90
C ASP A 100 4.47 7.48 10.29
N MET A 101 3.53 6.56 10.53
CA MET A 101 3.45 5.78 11.76
C MET A 101 4.71 4.93 11.97
N LEU A 102 5.17 4.19 10.95
CA LEU A 102 6.39 3.39 11.01
C LEU A 102 7.64 4.27 11.24
N ASN A 103 7.72 5.41 10.55
CA ASN A 103 8.82 6.36 10.71
C ASN A 103 8.86 6.97 12.12
N LYS A 104 7.71 7.29 12.74
CA LYS A 104 7.64 7.72 14.15
C LYS A 104 8.17 6.64 15.10
N ASN A 105 8.01 5.37 14.75
CA ASN A 105 8.56 4.23 15.46
C ASN A 105 10.05 3.98 15.17
N SER A 106 10.72 4.91 14.49
CA SER A 106 12.14 4.81 14.13
C SER A 106 12.45 3.59 13.25
N ASP A 107 11.49 3.21 12.41
CA ASP A 107 11.66 2.13 11.47
C ASP A 107 12.66 2.50 10.36
N LEU A 108 13.87 1.96 10.46
CA LEU A 108 14.94 2.19 9.50
C LEU A 108 14.67 1.55 8.13
N MET A 109 13.77 0.56 8.07
CA MET A 109 13.45 -0.15 6.83
C MET A 109 12.53 0.68 5.95
N THR A 110 11.63 1.46 6.54
CA THR A 110 10.79 2.42 5.82
C THR A 110 11.45 3.78 5.65
N TYR A 111 12.48 4.06 6.45
CA TYR A 111 13.23 5.29 6.33
C TYR A 111 13.79 5.43 4.92
N LYS A 112 13.42 6.54 4.28
CA LYS A 112 13.79 6.86 2.91
C LYS A 112 13.25 5.87 1.86
N LYS A 113 12.08 5.26 2.09
CA LYS A 113 11.39 4.49 1.04
C LYS A 113 10.40 5.34 0.27
N HIS A 114 10.16 4.93 -0.96
CA HIS A 114 9.34 5.64 -1.94
C HIS A 114 8.35 4.67 -2.59
N VAL A 115 7.08 5.06 -2.66
CA VAL A 115 6.03 4.30 -3.35
C VAL A 115 5.23 5.20 -4.29
N CYS A 116 4.98 4.71 -5.50
CA CYS A 116 4.10 5.30 -6.50
C CYS A 116 2.82 4.49 -6.62
N VAL A 117 1.67 5.16 -6.54
CA VAL A 117 0.35 4.52 -6.50
C VAL A 117 -0.45 4.91 -7.72
N GLY A 118 -1.13 3.94 -8.35
CA GLY A 118 -1.89 4.18 -9.57
C GLY A 118 -3.06 3.23 -9.81
N PHE A 119 -3.86 3.57 -10.81
CA PHE A 119 -4.94 2.72 -11.30
C PHE A 119 -4.67 2.25 -12.72
N PHE A 120 -5.09 1.05 -13.05
CA PHE A 120 -5.02 0.48 -14.40
C PHE A 120 -6.31 -0.26 -14.74
N ASN A 121 -6.41 -0.74 -15.98
CA ASN A 121 -7.47 -1.63 -16.44
C ASN A 121 -6.84 -2.90 -16.99
N ASP A 122 -7.04 -4.04 -16.31
CA ASP A 122 -6.79 -5.32 -16.94
C ASP A 122 -8.04 -5.74 -17.72
N GLU A 123 -7.99 -5.64 -19.04
CA GLU A 123 -9.11 -6.05 -19.88
C GLU A 123 -9.50 -7.52 -19.66
N LYS A 124 -8.56 -8.37 -19.23
CA LYS A 124 -8.76 -9.81 -19.05
C LYS A 124 -9.27 -10.18 -17.67
N ALA A 125 -9.02 -9.37 -16.64
CA ALA A 125 -9.49 -9.66 -15.30
C ALA A 125 -11.01 -9.42 -15.20
N ILE A 126 -11.75 -10.42 -14.73
CA ILE A 126 -13.21 -10.32 -14.56
C ILE A 126 -13.53 -9.40 -13.37
N ASN A 127 -12.85 -9.60 -12.25
CA ASN A 127 -13.10 -8.88 -11.00
C ASN A 127 -12.00 -7.85 -10.66
N GLY A 128 -10.99 -7.71 -11.51
CA GLY A 128 -9.80 -6.90 -11.26
C GLY A 128 -8.81 -7.56 -10.29
N ASN A 129 -7.64 -6.94 -10.16
CA ASN A 129 -6.59 -7.36 -9.22
C ASN A 129 -5.83 -6.13 -8.70
N ALA A 130 -5.01 -6.30 -7.67
CA ALA A 130 -4.04 -5.31 -7.24
C ALA A 130 -2.63 -5.92 -7.28
N TYR A 131 -1.63 -5.08 -7.55
CA TYR A 131 -0.26 -5.54 -7.65
C TYR A 131 0.69 -4.58 -6.95
N SER A 132 1.58 -5.16 -6.17
CA SER A 132 2.72 -4.50 -5.56
C SER A 132 4.01 -4.97 -6.22
N HIS A 133 4.81 -4.05 -6.75
CA HIS A 133 6.10 -4.33 -7.36
C HIS A 133 7.24 -3.76 -6.51
N GLY A 134 8.27 -4.56 -6.22
CA GLY A 134 9.44 -4.17 -5.42
C GLY A 134 10.26 -2.98 -5.92
N HIS A 135 9.94 -2.40 -7.08
CA HIS A 135 10.53 -1.15 -7.56
C HIS A 135 9.83 0.11 -7.02
N GLY A 136 8.92 -0.05 -6.03
CA GLY A 136 8.19 1.05 -5.42
C GLY A 136 6.93 1.43 -6.19
N TYR A 137 6.25 0.46 -6.80
CA TYR A 137 4.97 0.70 -7.48
C TYR A 137 3.87 -0.17 -6.87
N MET A 138 2.71 0.44 -6.63
CA MET A 138 1.47 -0.22 -6.25
C MET A 138 0.39 0.20 -7.25
N ILE A 139 -0.26 -0.77 -7.89
CA ILE A 139 -1.29 -0.49 -8.88
C ILE A 139 -2.54 -1.29 -8.60
N PHE A 140 -3.69 -0.67 -8.85
CA PHE A 140 -5.00 -1.24 -8.53
C PHE A 140 -5.85 -1.25 -9.80
N ASP A 141 -6.43 -2.40 -10.14
CA ASP A 141 -7.39 -2.47 -11.23
C ASP A 141 -8.65 -1.72 -10.79
N PHE A 142 -9.14 -0.81 -11.62
CA PHE A 142 -10.38 -0.11 -11.30
C PHE A 142 -11.59 -1.05 -11.16
N LYS A 143 -11.60 -2.21 -11.82
CA LYS A 143 -12.67 -3.22 -11.67
C LYS A 143 -12.72 -3.76 -10.24
N LEU A 144 -11.57 -3.92 -9.58
CA LEU A 144 -11.52 -4.30 -8.17
C LEU A 144 -12.17 -3.23 -7.29
N ILE A 145 -11.93 -1.96 -7.59
CA ILE A 145 -12.57 -0.85 -6.86
C ILE A 145 -14.07 -0.81 -7.11
N GLN A 146 -14.51 -0.99 -8.36
CA GLN A 146 -15.93 -1.11 -8.69
C GLN A 146 -16.59 -2.27 -7.94
N TYR A 147 -15.93 -3.43 -7.87
CA TYR A 147 -16.36 -4.59 -7.10
C TYR A 147 -16.54 -4.24 -5.62
N LEU A 148 -15.53 -3.61 -4.99
CA LEU A 148 -15.62 -3.20 -3.58
C LEU A 148 -16.79 -2.25 -3.31
N TYR A 149 -17.03 -1.29 -4.21
CA TYR A 149 -18.19 -0.40 -4.12
C TYR A 149 -19.53 -1.10 -4.38
N ASN A 150 -19.54 -2.33 -4.89
CA ASN A 150 -20.72 -3.13 -5.20
C ASN A 150 -20.92 -4.30 -4.22
N LEU A 151 -19.99 -4.53 -3.28
CA LEU A 151 -20.15 -5.54 -2.22
C LEU A 151 -21.48 -5.33 -1.48
N PRO A 152 -22.22 -6.40 -1.11
CA PRO A 152 -23.40 -6.27 -0.25
C PRO A 152 -23.07 -5.51 1.04
N ASP A 153 -24.03 -4.78 1.60
CA ASP A 153 -23.77 -3.91 2.76
C ASP A 153 -23.29 -4.72 3.98
N GLU A 154 -23.71 -5.98 4.11
CA GLU A 154 -23.24 -6.93 5.12
C GLU A 154 -21.77 -7.37 4.95
N MET A 155 -21.22 -7.28 3.74
CA MET A 155 -19.81 -7.56 3.43
C MET A 155 -18.98 -6.28 3.30
N ARG A 156 -19.62 -5.13 3.10
CA ARG A 156 -18.96 -3.84 2.90
C ARG A 156 -18.58 -3.23 4.23
N SER A 157 -17.40 -3.59 4.71
CA SER A 157 -16.72 -2.89 5.79
C SER A 157 -16.26 -1.48 5.35
N SER A 158 -16.35 -0.49 6.24
CA SER A 158 -15.75 0.84 6.03
C SER A 158 -14.24 0.80 5.82
N TRP A 159 -13.60 -0.32 6.18
CA TRP A 159 -12.15 -0.53 6.15
C TRP A 159 -11.69 -1.41 4.99
N VAL A 160 -12.58 -1.92 4.13
CA VAL A 160 -12.17 -2.87 3.08
C VAL A 160 -11.17 -2.25 2.09
N PHE A 161 -11.34 -0.96 1.77
CA PHE A 161 -10.45 -0.24 0.87
C PHE A 161 -9.10 0.06 1.53
N ASP A 162 -9.12 0.54 2.78
CA ASP A 162 -7.92 0.79 3.59
C ASP A 162 -7.11 -0.49 3.79
N TYR A 163 -7.79 -1.58 4.07
CA TYR A 163 -7.18 -2.89 4.21
C TYR A 163 -6.52 -3.35 2.91
N LEU A 164 -7.22 -3.27 1.77
CA LEU A 164 -6.65 -3.62 0.45
C LEU A 164 -5.39 -2.78 0.15
N ALA A 165 -5.45 -1.47 0.42
CA ALA A 165 -4.32 -0.58 0.21
C ALA A 165 -3.11 -0.96 1.08
N LEU A 166 -3.36 -1.30 2.35
CA LEU A 166 -2.32 -1.72 3.28
C LEU A 166 -1.80 -3.13 3.00
N HIS A 167 -2.58 -3.99 2.36
CA HIS A 167 -2.16 -5.32 1.87
C HIS A 167 -1.10 -5.18 0.79
N GLU A 168 -1.37 -4.38 -0.23
CA GLU A 168 -0.38 -4.09 -1.26
C GLU A 168 0.85 -3.36 -0.70
N PHE A 169 0.67 -2.54 0.35
CA PHE A 169 1.80 -1.90 1.04
C PHE A 169 2.61 -2.91 1.88
N ALA A 170 1.97 -3.90 2.50
CA ALA A 170 2.66 -4.95 3.22
C ALA A 170 3.60 -5.74 2.29
N HIS A 171 3.22 -5.96 1.03
CA HIS A 171 4.13 -6.50 0.02
C HIS A 171 5.34 -5.59 -0.25
N GLN A 172 5.17 -4.26 -0.26
CA GLN A 172 6.34 -3.36 -0.33
C GLN A 172 7.29 -3.55 0.86
N LEU A 173 6.72 -3.66 2.07
CA LEU A 173 7.52 -3.90 3.28
C LEU A 173 8.26 -5.24 3.22
N GLN A 174 7.61 -6.28 2.70
CA GLN A 174 8.21 -7.59 2.44
C GLN A 174 9.40 -7.48 1.46
N TYR A 175 9.23 -6.77 0.34
CA TYR A 175 10.32 -6.54 -0.61
C TYR A 175 11.50 -5.78 0.00
N TRP A 176 11.23 -4.76 0.83
CA TRP A 176 12.28 -3.96 1.45
C TRP A 176 13.03 -4.70 2.56
N ASN A 177 12.36 -5.62 3.26
CA ASN A 177 12.98 -6.47 4.29
C ASN A 177 13.78 -7.64 3.72
N ALA A 178 13.83 -7.81 2.39
CA ALA A 178 14.64 -8.80 1.70
C ALA A 178 14.46 -10.22 2.27
N ASP A 179 13.23 -10.58 2.67
CA ASP A 179 12.91 -11.94 3.10
C ASP A 179 13.24 -12.88 1.94
N GLU A 180 14.28 -13.72 2.09
CA GLU A 180 14.86 -14.51 1.00
C GLU A 180 13.84 -15.46 0.38
N GLU A 181 12.85 -15.92 1.15
CA GLU A 181 11.73 -16.73 0.64
C GLU A 181 10.85 -15.88 -0.29
N ILE A 182 10.53 -14.66 0.10
CA ILE A 182 9.76 -13.70 -0.70
C ILE A 182 10.55 -13.29 -1.94
N LEU A 183 11.86 -13.06 -1.83
CA LEU A 183 12.71 -12.77 -2.99
C LEU A 183 12.74 -13.92 -4.01
N ASN A 184 12.68 -15.18 -3.55
CA ASN A 184 12.63 -16.35 -4.42
C ASN A 184 11.26 -16.52 -5.10
N VAL A 185 10.20 -16.19 -4.38
CA VAL A 185 8.80 -16.18 -4.87
C VAL A 185 8.57 -15.04 -5.88
N VAL A 186 9.10 -13.83 -5.62
CA VAL A 186 9.06 -12.67 -6.52
C VAL A 186 9.84 -12.91 -7.82
N LYS A 187 10.97 -13.62 -7.74
CA LYS A 187 11.69 -14.08 -8.95
C LYS A 187 10.83 -15.02 -9.81
N ASN A 188 9.88 -15.73 -9.20
CA ASN A 188 8.93 -16.63 -9.87
C ASN A 188 7.55 -15.99 -10.13
N LYS A 189 7.42 -14.66 -10.00
CA LYS A 189 6.25 -13.83 -10.38
C LYS A 189 4.91 -14.09 -9.69
N GLN A 190 4.81 -15.02 -8.75
CA GLN A 190 3.59 -15.27 -7.99
C GLN A 190 3.95 -15.36 -6.52
N SER A 191 3.31 -14.56 -5.66
CA SER A 191 3.42 -14.63 -4.20
C SER A 191 3.03 -16.03 -3.70
N SER A 192 3.65 -16.52 -2.62
CA SER A 192 3.18 -17.75 -1.99
C SER A 192 1.99 -17.43 -1.10
N LYS A 193 1.10 -18.40 -0.86
CA LYS A 193 0.02 -18.28 0.13
C LYS A 193 0.50 -17.74 1.48
N ASN A 194 1.68 -18.16 1.92
CA ASN A 194 2.27 -17.64 3.15
C ASN A 194 2.60 -16.15 3.09
N SER A 195 3.09 -15.67 1.94
CA SER A 195 3.38 -14.25 1.71
C SER A 195 2.11 -13.41 1.72
N GLU A 196 1.02 -13.92 1.13
CA GLU A 196 -0.30 -13.28 1.07
C GLU A 196 -0.94 -13.20 2.45
N LEU A 197 -0.99 -14.32 3.18
CA LEU A 197 -1.51 -14.36 4.55
C LEU A 197 -0.66 -13.52 5.52
N ALA A 198 0.66 -13.44 5.30
CA ALA A 198 1.49 -12.52 6.05
C ALA A 198 1.17 -11.06 5.73
N ALA A 199 0.89 -10.72 4.48
CA ALA A 199 0.46 -9.39 4.08
C ALA A 199 -0.89 -9.03 4.73
N ASP A 200 -1.83 -9.97 4.83
CA ASP A 200 -3.09 -9.79 5.57
C ASP A 200 -2.87 -9.46 7.05
N CYS A 201 -2.02 -10.24 7.72
CA CYS A 201 -1.65 -9.99 9.10
C CYS A 201 -1.00 -8.61 9.29
N VAL A 202 -0.04 -8.24 8.44
CA VAL A 202 0.65 -6.95 8.49
C VAL A 202 -0.34 -5.80 8.28
N SER A 203 -1.23 -5.93 7.30
CA SER A 203 -2.25 -4.91 6.98
C SER A 203 -3.15 -4.61 8.16
N ALA A 204 -3.63 -5.68 8.80
CA ALA A 204 -4.48 -5.56 9.97
C ALA A 204 -3.72 -4.90 11.13
N ALA A 205 -2.47 -5.30 11.39
CA ALA A 205 -1.64 -4.67 12.42
C ALA A 205 -1.39 -3.18 12.16
N LEU A 206 -1.05 -2.81 10.93
CA LEU A 206 -0.86 -1.40 10.55
C LEU A 206 -2.14 -0.59 10.76
N LEU A 207 -3.27 -1.10 10.27
CA LEU A 207 -4.54 -0.40 10.34
C LEU A 207 -5.05 -0.27 11.78
N THR A 208 -4.90 -1.30 12.61
CA THR A 208 -5.22 -1.24 14.04
C THR A 208 -4.34 -0.22 14.77
N ASN A 209 -3.04 -0.18 14.47
CA ASN A 209 -2.12 0.76 15.11
C ASN A 209 -2.41 2.22 14.69
N MET A 210 -2.73 2.45 13.42
CA MET A 210 -3.19 3.76 12.93
C MET A 210 -4.46 4.26 13.65
N ASN A 211 -5.31 3.33 14.09
CA ASN A 211 -6.58 3.60 14.76
C ASN A 211 -6.53 3.48 16.29
N ILE A 212 -5.36 3.28 16.89
CA ILE A 212 -5.21 2.98 18.33
C ILE A 212 -5.76 4.07 19.27
N ASN A 213 -5.94 5.30 18.75
CA ASN A 213 -6.44 6.46 19.49
C ASN A 213 -7.94 6.73 19.27
N LEU A 214 -8.65 5.85 18.55
CA LEU A 214 -10.11 5.94 18.48
C LEU A 214 -10.73 5.75 19.87
N PRO A 215 -11.92 6.34 20.11
CA PRO A 215 -12.78 5.97 21.22
C PRO A 215 -13.01 4.45 21.29
N PRO A 216 -13.12 3.83 22.48
CA PRO A 216 -13.19 2.37 22.61
C PRO A 216 -14.28 1.70 21.76
N ASP A 217 -15.47 2.30 21.71
CA ASP A 217 -16.61 1.83 20.91
C ASP A 217 -16.30 1.85 19.40
N LEU A 218 -15.64 2.92 18.93
CA LEU A 218 -15.20 3.02 17.53
C LEU A 218 -14.01 2.11 17.23
N PHE A 219 -13.12 1.88 18.19
CA PHE A 219 -12.00 0.97 18.05
C PHE A 219 -12.45 -0.48 17.90
N ASP A 220 -13.41 -0.93 18.70
CA ASP A 220 -13.98 -2.28 18.61
C ASP A 220 -14.68 -2.50 17.25
N VAL A 221 -15.49 -1.53 16.82
CA VAL A 221 -16.12 -1.55 15.49
C VAL A 221 -15.06 -1.56 14.38
N SER A 222 -13.96 -0.81 14.56
CA SER A 222 -12.84 -0.81 13.63
C SER A 222 -12.21 -2.19 13.52
N ALA A 223 -11.92 -2.87 14.64
CA ALA A 223 -11.32 -4.20 14.62
C ALA A 223 -12.21 -5.23 13.90
N VAL A 224 -13.53 -5.19 14.15
CA VAL A 224 -14.50 -6.03 13.43
C VAL A 224 -14.47 -5.73 11.94
N GLY A 225 -14.52 -4.45 11.55
CA GLY A 225 -14.49 -4.06 10.15
C GLY A 225 -13.18 -4.44 9.43
N ILE A 226 -12.03 -4.42 10.11
CA ILE A 226 -10.75 -4.89 9.55
C ILE A 226 -10.84 -6.38 9.21
N THR A 227 -11.32 -7.21 10.15
CA THR A 227 -11.50 -8.66 9.88
C THR A 227 -12.54 -8.95 8.81
N GLY A 228 -13.60 -8.14 8.73
CA GLY A 228 -14.59 -8.21 7.66
C GLY A 228 -14.00 -7.86 6.29
N GLY A 229 -13.11 -6.87 6.22
CA GLY A 229 -12.37 -6.54 5.00
C GLY A 229 -11.46 -7.69 4.54
N ALA A 230 -10.70 -8.29 5.47
CA ALA A 230 -9.87 -9.46 5.20
C ALA A 230 -10.67 -10.64 4.66
N TYR A 231 -11.84 -10.90 5.28
CA TYR A 231 -12.75 -11.96 4.85
C TYR A 231 -13.34 -11.69 3.46
N ALA A 232 -13.80 -10.46 3.20
CA ALA A 232 -14.44 -10.08 1.94
C ALA A 232 -13.46 -10.11 0.74
N LEU A 233 -12.18 -9.87 1.00
CA LEU A 233 -11.13 -10.01 0.00
C LEU A 233 -10.67 -11.46 -0.19
N GLY A 234 -11.08 -12.38 0.69
CA GLY A 234 -10.79 -13.81 0.54
C GLY A 234 -11.37 -14.42 -0.72
N ASP A 235 -10.67 -15.42 -1.23
CA ASP A 235 -10.99 -16.08 -2.50
C ASP A 235 -12.36 -16.75 -2.46
N PHE A 236 -13.37 -16.03 -2.94
CA PHE A 236 -14.58 -16.65 -3.46
C PHE A 236 -14.50 -16.82 -4.99
N LEU A 237 -13.70 -16.00 -5.70
CA LEU A 237 -13.65 -15.94 -7.17
C LEU A 237 -12.31 -15.45 -7.78
N TYR A 238 -11.23 -15.27 -7.01
CA TYR A 238 -9.94 -14.77 -7.53
C TYR A 238 -8.94 -15.92 -7.74
N GLU A 239 -9.20 -16.71 -8.78
CA GLU A 239 -8.33 -17.67 -9.50
C GLU A 239 -7.43 -18.70 -8.78
N SER A 240 -7.15 -18.67 -7.46
CA SER A 240 -6.52 -19.82 -6.79
C SER A 240 -6.51 -19.68 -5.25
N PRO A 241 -7.35 -20.43 -4.49
CA PRO A 241 -7.25 -20.47 -3.01
C PRO A 241 -5.88 -20.96 -2.51
N ASP A 242 -5.12 -21.66 -3.36
CA ASP A 242 -3.74 -22.07 -3.09
C ASP A 242 -2.73 -20.90 -3.22
N HIS A 243 -3.18 -19.74 -3.70
CA HIS A 243 -2.38 -18.52 -3.87
C HIS A 243 -2.70 -17.46 -2.81
N HIS A 244 -3.95 -17.03 -2.61
CA HIS A 244 -4.26 -15.96 -1.65
C HIS A 244 -4.71 -16.46 -0.26
N GLY A 245 -5.11 -17.73 -0.16
CA GLY A 245 -5.70 -18.31 1.03
C GLY A 245 -7.23 -18.12 1.10
N THR A 246 -7.86 -19.00 1.86
CA THR A 246 -9.32 -19.00 2.06
C THR A 246 -9.77 -17.79 2.90
N PRO A 247 -11.03 -17.35 2.77
CA PRO A 247 -11.58 -16.27 3.61
C PRO A 247 -11.33 -16.44 5.12
N GLU A 248 -11.41 -17.67 5.64
CA GLU A 248 -11.14 -17.95 7.06
C GLU A 248 -9.65 -17.85 7.41
N GLU A 249 -8.75 -18.24 6.52
CA GLU A 249 -7.30 -18.08 6.73
C GLU A 249 -6.90 -16.61 6.74
N ARG A 250 -7.40 -15.82 5.78
CA ARG A 250 -7.16 -14.37 5.73
C ARG A 250 -7.69 -13.68 6.97
N LYS A 251 -8.92 -14.03 7.40
CA LYS A 251 -9.51 -13.54 8.65
C LYS A 251 -8.66 -13.90 9.87
N LYS A 252 -8.19 -15.14 9.99
CA LYS A 252 -7.31 -15.58 11.09
C LYS A 252 -5.97 -14.82 11.09
N ALA A 253 -5.36 -14.63 9.93
CA ALA A 253 -4.15 -13.83 9.79
C ALA A 253 -4.36 -12.38 10.23
N ALA A 254 -5.44 -11.75 9.77
CA ALA A 254 -5.81 -10.39 10.17
C ALA A 254 -6.09 -10.29 11.68
N GLN A 255 -6.81 -11.26 12.26
CA GLN A 255 -7.07 -11.33 13.71
C GLN A 255 -5.79 -11.37 14.53
N PHE A 256 -4.80 -12.15 14.10
CA PHE A 256 -3.49 -12.18 14.78
C PHE A 256 -2.82 -10.79 14.72
N GLY A 257 -2.84 -10.13 13.56
CA GLY A 257 -2.30 -8.77 13.39
C GLY A 257 -2.97 -7.74 14.32
N ILE A 258 -4.30 -7.80 14.45
CA ILE A 258 -5.08 -6.95 15.37
C ILE A 258 -4.67 -7.22 16.82
N ASN A 259 -4.69 -8.49 17.25
CA ASN A 259 -4.42 -8.87 18.63
C ASN A 259 -3.00 -8.48 19.05
N MET A 260 -2.02 -8.60 18.16
CA MET A 260 -0.65 -8.14 18.43
C MET A 260 -0.59 -6.67 18.87
N ILE A 261 -1.44 -5.81 18.29
CA ILE A 261 -1.51 -4.39 18.66
C ILE A 261 -2.34 -4.20 19.94
N ILE A 262 -3.48 -4.89 20.07
CA ILE A 262 -4.35 -4.80 21.24
C ILE A 262 -3.62 -5.24 22.52
N ASP A 263 -2.95 -6.39 22.47
CA ASP A 263 -2.25 -7.00 23.61
C ASP A 263 -1.12 -6.11 24.13
N ASN A 264 -0.63 -5.18 23.29
CA ASN A 264 0.44 -4.24 23.62
C ASN A 264 -0.01 -2.78 23.63
N MET A 265 -1.31 -2.50 23.64
CA MET A 265 -1.87 -1.17 23.38
C MET A 265 -1.28 -0.10 24.31
N ASP A 266 -1.22 -0.36 25.61
CA ASP A 266 -0.70 0.60 26.59
C ASP A 266 0.78 0.88 26.39
N SER A 267 1.56 -0.15 26.04
CA SER A 267 2.99 -0.01 25.74
C SER A 267 3.22 0.78 24.45
N ILE A 268 2.36 0.62 23.44
CA ILE A 268 2.43 1.38 22.20
C ILE A 268 2.06 2.84 22.44
N LYS A 269 0.95 3.10 23.15
CA LYS A 269 0.48 4.47 23.47
C LYS A 269 1.47 5.25 24.32
N SER A 270 2.14 4.59 25.27
CA SER A 270 3.20 5.18 26.09
C SER A 270 4.54 5.33 25.35
N GLY A 271 4.66 4.80 24.13
CA GLY A 271 5.89 4.83 23.34
C GLY A 271 6.99 3.87 23.83
N ILE A 272 6.68 3.01 24.80
CA ILE A 272 7.57 1.97 25.33
C ILE A 272 7.83 0.91 24.25
N LEU A 273 6.75 0.43 23.62
CA LEU A 273 6.84 -0.51 22.50
C LEU A 273 6.68 0.25 21.19
N LYS A 274 7.63 0.03 20.27
CA LYS A 274 7.60 0.56 18.92
C LYS A 274 7.56 -0.59 17.93
N HIS A 275 6.42 -0.76 17.27
CA HIS A 275 6.34 -1.71 16.17
C HIS A 275 6.98 -1.11 14.92
N THR A 276 8.01 -1.79 14.41
CA THR A 276 8.61 -1.53 13.10
C THR A 276 8.05 -2.53 12.10
N SER A 277 8.16 -2.24 10.80
CA SER A 277 7.80 -3.15 9.72
C SER A 277 8.49 -4.50 9.90
N GLY A 278 9.78 -4.51 10.24
CA GLY A 278 10.53 -5.74 10.50
C GLY A 278 9.99 -6.56 11.67
N SER A 279 9.58 -5.93 12.79
CA SER A 279 9.02 -6.67 13.93
C SER A 279 7.62 -7.21 13.64
N ILE A 280 6.77 -6.42 12.96
CA ILE A 280 5.45 -6.86 12.52
C ILE A 280 5.58 -8.04 11.54
N LEU A 281 6.38 -7.89 10.49
CA LEU A 281 6.59 -8.92 9.47
C LEU A 281 7.08 -10.22 10.07
N LYS A 282 8.08 -10.16 10.96
CA LYS A 282 8.62 -11.34 11.62
C LYS A 282 7.53 -12.09 12.41
N SER A 283 6.71 -11.37 13.18
CA SER A 283 5.62 -11.96 13.96
C SER A 283 4.55 -12.59 13.05
N CYS A 284 4.14 -11.88 12.02
CA CYS A 284 3.17 -12.35 11.03
C CYS A 284 3.65 -13.60 10.28
N ASN A 285 4.88 -13.58 9.75
CA ASN A 285 5.48 -14.73 9.06
C ASN A 285 5.58 -15.94 9.98
N THR A 286 5.97 -15.74 11.25
CA THR A 286 6.05 -16.82 12.24
C THR A 286 4.68 -17.43 12.50
N PHE A 287 3.66 -16.60 12.72
CA PHE A 287 2.29 -17.08 12.96
C PHE A 287 1.76 -17.90 11.78
N VAL A 288 1.84 -17.33 10.56
CA VAL A 288 1.34 -17.98 9.33
C VAL A 288 2.02 -19.34 9.15
N LYS A 289 3.35 -19.40 9.27
CA LYS A 289 4.12 -20.65 9.08
C LYS A 289 3.77 -21.75 10.07
N LEU A 290 3.43 -21.38 11.31
CA LEU A 290 3.15 -22.33 12.38
C LEU A 290 1.68 -22.75 12.47
N THR A 291 0.75 -21.92 11.96
CA THR A 291 -0.68 -22.06 12.26
C THR A 291 -1.57 -22.19 11.03
N LEU A 292 -1.17 -21.66 9.87
CA LEU A 292 -2.00 -21.58 8.66
C LEU A 292 -1.44 -22.35 7.45
N ASN A 293 -0.38 -23.14 7.66
CA ASN A 293 0.19 -24.07 6.68
C ASN A 293 -0.54 -25.42 6.66
#